data_AF-A0A8J9ZDW0-F1
#
_entry.id   AF-A0A8J9ZDW0-F1
#
_cell.length_a   1.000
_cell.length_b   1.000
_cell.length_c   1.000
_cell.angle_alpha   90.00
_cell.angle_beta   90.00
_cell.angle_gamma   90.00
#
_symmetry.space_group_name_H-M   'P 1'
#
loop_
_entity.id
_entity.type
_entity.pdbx_description
1 polymer ?
#
loop_
_entity_poly.entity_id
_entity_poly.type
_entity_poly.pdbx_seq_one_letter_code
_entity_poly.pdbx_strand_id
1 'polypeptide(L)'
;MLCSIANLCLVLGVLVRVCSGDEEGQTDLGQFISFPDLSVCSSGALLQAVMADLMRRMSGMENTVRPQEALIAQLEARVGVLEEQLTLERTIRARLEGRVNTTQADLAHVQNTTARQGELAGKLKSDLCQATPKLGRIFHQKHSTGHHKYDLKEAKHACAEKNATLASYHQLYEAWQDGLDVCACAWLSDGTARYPSRTARSGCGNKVDIINCGDHTPNDAWCFREMTSCG
;
A
#
# COMPACT_ATOMS: atom_id res chain seq x y z
N MET A 1 -23.21 5.57 58.97
CA MET A 1 -24.48 4.98 59.46
C MET A 1 -24.79 5.29 60.93
N LEU A 2 -23.81 5.60 61.80
CA LEU A 2 -24.05 5.83 63.24
C LEU A 2 -24.72 7.18 63.59
N CYS A 3 -24.54 8.24 62.79
CA CYS A 3 -25.14 9.56 63.07
C CYS A 3 -26.68 9.62 62.91
N SER A 4 -27.27 8.84 62.02
CA SER A 4 -28.74 8.82 61.84
C SER A 4 -29.46 8.09 62.99
N ILE A 5 -28.80 7.11 63.61
CA ILE A 5 -29.35 6.35 64.73
C ILE A 5 -29.38 7.21 66.00
N ALA A 6 -28.31 8.01 66.24
CA ALA A 6 -28.24 8.91 67.38
C ALA A 6 -29.34 9.99 67.38
N ASN A 7 -29.66 10.56 66.21
CA ASN A 7 -30.77 11.51 66.07
C ASN A 7 -32.14 10.86 66.25
N LEU A 8 -32.32 9.62 65.78
CA LEU A 8 -33.56 8.88 66.01
C LEU A 8 -33.75 8.56 67.50
N CYS A 9 -32.68 8.17 68.20
CA CYS A 9 -32.68 7.92 69.64
C CYS A 9 -32.94 9.19 70.47
N LEU A 10 -32.44 10.36 70.06
CA LEU A 10 -32.76 11.64 70.71
C LEU A 10 -34.24 12.01 70.52
N VAL A 11 -34.78 11.85 69.32
CA VAL A 11 -36.19 12.16 69.02
C VAL A 11 -37.13 11.20 69.75
N LEU A 12 -36.82 9.90 69.77
CA LEU A 12 -37.57 8.90 70.56
C LEU A 12 -37.41 9.14 72.08
N GLY A 13 -36.23 9.55 72.55
CA GLY A 13 -35.96 9.84 73.95
C GLY A 13 -36.69 11.08 74.47
N VAL A 14 -36.89 12.10 73.63
CA VAL A 14 -37.69 13.29 73.95
C VAL A 14 -39.19 12.95 73.96
N LEU A 15 -39.66 12.12 73.02
CA LEU A 15 -41.06 11.67 72.94
C LEU A 15 -41.49 10.82 74.14
N VAL A 16 -40.63 9.93 74.63
CA VAL A 16 -40.92 9.09 75.82
C VAL A 16 -40.99 9.94 77.09
N ARG A 17 -40.14 10.97 77.21
CA ARG A 17 -40.08 11.84 78.39
C ARG A 17 -41.32 12.73 78.54
N VAL A 18 -41.97 13.09 77.43
CA VAL A 18 -43.20 13.92 77.43
C VAL A 18 -44.44 13.13 77.85
N CYS A 19 -44.45 11.80 77.71
CA CYS A 19 -45.64 10.96 77.98
C CYS A 19 -45.67 10.32 79.37
N SER A 20 -44.58 10.31 80.14
CA SER A 20 -44.53 9.65 81.47
C SER A 20 -44.89 10.55 82.65
N GLY A 21 -45.13 11.85 82.45
CA GLY A 21 -45.65 12.71 83.52
C GLY A 21 -44.81 12.78 84.80
N ASP A 22 -43.49 12.70 84.69
CA ASP A 22 -42.58 13.01 85.80
C ASP A 22 -42.06 14.45 85.65
N GLU A 23 -42.19 15.23 86.73
CA GLU A 23 -41.88 16.65 86.81
C GLU A 23 -40.42 17.01 86.45
N GLU A 24 -40.28 18.22 85.91
CA GLU A 24 -39.10 19.08 85.77
C GLU A 24 -37.79 18.47 85.25
N GLY A 25 -37.45 18.83 84.00
CA GLY A 25 -36.11 18.71 83.44
C GLY A 25 -35.72 19.95 82.64
N GLN A 26 -34.80 20.75 83.18
CA GLN A 26 -34.21 21.94 82.57
C GLN A 26 -33.47 21.61 81.26
N THR A 27 -33.73 22.35 80.18
CA THR A 27 -32.86 22.37 78.99
C THR A 27 -31.94 23.58 79.00
N ASP A 28 -30.71 23.36 78.53
CA ASP A 28 -29.55 24.25 78.60
C ASP A 28 -29.59 25.41 77.56
N LEU A 29 -30.78 25.98 77.34
CA LEU A 29 -30.99 27.19 76.52
C LEU A 29 -32.04 28.16 77.10
N GLY A 30 -32.49 27.96 78.35
CA GLY A 30 -33.02 29.05 79.18
C GLY A 30 -34.35 29.69 78.75
N GLN A 31 -35.26 28.97 78.10
CA GLN A 31 -36.58 29.50 77.78
C GLN A 31 -37.70 28.54 78.21
N PHE A 32 -38.52 28.99 79.17
CA PHE A 32 -39.73 28.31 79.63
C PHE A 32 -40.77 28.30 78.50
N ILE A 33 -41.14 27.12 78.03
CA ILE A 33 -42.30 26.94 77.15
C ILE A 33 -43.44 26.50 78.06
N SER A 34 -44.39 27.41 78.31
CA SER A 34 -45.65 27.07 78.97
C SER A 34 -46.54 26.36 77.96
N PHE A 35 -46.82 25.07 78.17
CA PHE A 35 -47.78 24.32 77.34
C PHE A 35 -49.15 24.33 78.03
N PRO A 36 -50.20 24.93 77.44
CA PRO A 36 -51.55 24.70 77.89
C PRO A 36 -51.99 23.29 77.45
N ASP A 37 -52.64 22.59 78.37
CA ASP A 37 -53.29 21.29 78.24
C ASP A 37 -52.42 20.07 77.88
N LEU A 38 -52.23 19.21 78.89
CA LEU A 38 -51.80 17.80 78.80
C LEU A 38 -52.79 16.88 78.03
N SER A 39 -53.65 17.42 77.16
CA SER A 39 -54.58 16.61 76.35
C SER A 39 -53.93 16.00 75.09
N VAL A 40 -52.69 16.40 74.75
CA VAL A 40 -52.04 16.02 73.48
C VAL A 40 -51.49 14.58 73.49
N CYS A 41 -51.33 13.97 74.65
CA CYS A 41 -50.87 12.57 74.77
C CYS A 41 -51.99 11.54 74.50
N SER A 42 -53.24 11.95 74.23
CA SER A 42 -54.36 11.03 73.99
C SER A 42 -54.72 10.80 72.52
N SER A 43 -53.95 11.28 71.54
CA SER A 43 -54.28 11.09 70.13
C SER A 43 -53.02 11.12 69.29
N GLY A 44 -52.94 10.30 68.23
CA GLY A 44 -51.75 10.10 67.38
C GLY A 44 -51.16 11.32 66.65
N ALA A 45 -51.32 12.55 67.16
CA ALA A 45 -50.91 13.82 66.57
C ALA A 45 -49.37 14.01 66.54
N LEU A 46 -48.65 13.63 67.59
CA LEU A 46 -47.17 13.65 67.60
C LEU A 46 -46.57 12.64 66.62
N LEU A 47 -47.14 11.42 66.60
CA LEU A 47 -46.77 10.39 65.64
C LEU A 47 -47.06 10.86 64.20
N GLN A 48 -48.21 11.51 63.98
CA GLN A 48 -48.57 12.11 62.69
C GLN A 48 -47.60 13.22 62.25
N ALA A 49 -47.18 14.09 63.16
CA ALA A 49 -46.24 15.18 62.83
C ALA A 49 -44.85 14.65 62.44
N VAL A 50 -44.33 13.67 63.17
CA VAL A 50 -43.06 13.01 62.84
C VAL A 50 -43.15 12.24 61.53
N MET A 51 -44.23 11.49 61.31
CA MET A 51 -44.48 10.79 60.05
C MET A 51 -44.59 11.77 58.87
N ALA A 52 -45.22 12.94 59.07
CA ALA A 52 -45.33 13.97 58.05
C ALA A 52 -43.98 14.59 57.67
N ASP A 53 -43.09 14.87 58.64
CA ASP A 53 -41.73 15.37 58.35
C ASP A 53 -40.88 14.30 57.64
N LEU A 54 -40.96 13.04 58.08
CA LEU A 54 -40.26 11.93 57.46
C LEU A 54 -40.70 11.75 56.00
N MET A 55 -42.02 11.79 55.73
CA MET A 55 -42.56 11.71 54.37
C MET A 55 -42.12 12.89 53.50
N ARG A 56 -42.02 14.11 54.06
CA ARG A 56 -41.47 15.28 53.33
C ARG A 56 -40.01 15.10 52.95
N ARG A 57 -39.16 14.63 53.87
CA ARG A 57 -37.73 14.40 53.60
C ARG A 57 -37.50 13.25 52.64
N MET A 58 -38.26 12.17 52.78
CA MET A 58 -38.25 11.05 51.84
C MET A 58 -38.66 11.50 50.45
N SER A 59 -39.76 12.27 50.32
CA SER A 59 -40.19 12.85 49.05
C SER A 59 -39.17 13.81 48.45
N GLY A 60 -38.51 14.63 49.28
CA GLY A 60 -37.41 15.51 48.87
C GLY A 60 -36.22 14.75 48.28
N MET A 61 -35.76 13.67 48.96
CA MET A 61 -34.71 12.80 48.44
C MET A 61 -35.15 12.07 47.16
N GLU A 62 -36.39 11.59 47.09
CA GLU A 62 -36.93 10.91 45.92
C GLU A 62 -36.98 11.81 44.69
N ASN A 63 -37.26 13.11 44.89
CA ASN A 63 -37.21 14.12 43.83
C ASN A 63 -35.78 14.44 43.36
N THR A 64 -34.76 14.20 44.19
CA THR A 64 -33.35 14.35 43.79
C THR A 64 -32.75 13.09 43.17
N VAL A 65 -33.23 11.91 43.58
CA VAL A 65 -32.73 10.60 43.11
C VAL A 65 -33.30 10.25 41.74
N ARG A 66 -34.61 10.46 41.51
CA ARG A 66 -35.26 10.16 40.21
C ARG A 66 -34.56 10.77 38.98
N PRO A 67 -34.15 12.05 38.98
CA PRO A 67 -33.40 12.64 37.86
C PRO A 67 -32.03 11.97 37.63
N GLN A 68 -31.37 11.51 38.69
CA GLN A 68 -30.08 10.82 38.57
C GLN A 68 -30.24 9.42 37.98
N GLU A 69 -31.28 8.68 38.37
CA GLU A 69 -31.59 7.36 37.80
C GLU A 69 -31.84 7.45 36.27
N ALA A 70 -32.55 8.49 35.83
CA ALA A 70 -32.78 8.74 34.40
C ALA A 70 -31.47 9.05 33.64
N LEU A 71 -30.56 9.83 34.25
CA LEU A 71 -29.26 10.14 33.66
C LEU A 71 -28.36 8.90 33.58
N ILE A 72 -28.36 8.06 34.61
CA ILE A 72 -27.62 6.80 34.65
C ILE A 72 -28.10 5.87 33.53
N ALA A 73 -29.41 5.67 33.41
CA ALA A 73 -29.98 4.85 32.34
C ALA A 73 -29.61 5.37 30.94
N GLN A 74 -29.56 6.70 30.75
CA GLN A 74 -29.15 7.31 29.49
C GLN A 74 -27.66 7.09 29.20
N LEU A 75 -26.81 7.14 30.22
CA LEU A 75 -25.37 6.87 30.08
C LEU A 75 -25.10 5.39 29.77
N GLU A 76 -25.79 4.47 30.45
CA GLU A 76 -25.70 3.04 30.18
C GLU A 76 -26.11 2.71 28.73
N ALA A 77 -27.19 3.32 28.23
CA ALA A 77 -27.61 3.18 26.84
C ALA A 77 -26.53 3.66 25.85
N ARG A 78 -25.87 4.80 26.15
CA ARG A 78 -24.77 5.32 25.32
C ARG A 78 -23.52 4.42 25.37
N VAL A 79 -23.21 3.86 26.53
CA VAL A 79 -22.10 2.90 26.69
C VAL A 79 -22.37 1.65 25.86
N GLY A 80 -23.59 1.11 25.90
CA GLY A 80 -23.97 -0.05 25.07
C GLY A 80 -23.77 0.19 23.57
N VAL A 81 -24.18 1.36 23.06
CA VAL A 81 -23.95 1.74 21.65
C VAL A 81 -22.45 1.83 21.32
N LEU A 82 -21.65 2.42 22.21
CA LEU A 82 -20.20 2.55 22.00
C LEU A 82 -19.50 1.18 22.05
N GLU A 83 -19.94 0.26 22.90
CA GLU A 83 -19.41 -1.10 22.95
C GLU A 83 -19.71 -1.86 21.66
N GLU A 84 -20.92 -1.72 21.11
CA GLU A 84 -21.27 -2.32 19.82
C GLU A 84 -20.38 -1.74 18.69
N GLN A 85 -20.20 -0.42 18.65
CA GLN A 85 -19.29 0.21 17.70
C GLN A 85 -17.85 -0.30 17.83
N LEU A 86 -17.35 -0.46 19.06
CA LEU A 86 -16.01 -0.97 19.31
C LEU A 86 -15.84 -2.42 18.87
N THR A 87 -16.87 -3.26 19.03
CA THR A 87 -16.83 -4.65 18.54
C THR A 87 -16.86 -4.72 17.01
N LEU A 88 -17.61 -3.82 16.37
CA LEU A 88 -17.62 -3.69 14.91
C LEU A 88 -16.25 -3.27 14.37
N GLU A 89 -15.64 -2.23 14.94
CA GLU A 89 -14.30 -1.75 14.55
C GLU A 89 -13.23 -2.83 14.72
N ARG A 90 -13.28 -3.60 15.82
CA ARG A 90 -12.37 -4.75 16.02
C ARG A 90 -12.53 -5.80 14.93
N THR A 91 -13.76 -6.09 14.53
CA THR A 91 -14.06 -7.06 13.46
C THR A 91 -13.57 -6.57 12.10
N ILE A 92 -13.78 -5.28 11.80
CA ILE A 92 -13.30 -4.64 10.57
C ILE A 92 -11.77 -4.66 10.54
N ARG A 93 -11.12 -4.28 11.64
CA ARG A 93 -9.66 -4.32 11.77
C ARG A 93 -9.09 -5.71 11.51
N ALA A 94 -9.65 -6.75 12.13
CA ALA A 94 -9.18 -8.13 11.94
C ALA A 94 -9.30 -8.58 10.46
N ARG A 95 -10.38 -8.20 9.77
CA ARG A 95 -10.54 -8.48 8.33
C ARG A 95 -9.51 -7.73 7.48
N LEU A 96 -9.22 -6.47 7.82
CA LEU A 96 -8.22 -5.67 7.12
C LEU A 96 -6.81 -6.22 7.35
N GLU A 97 -6.46 -6.60 8.57
CA GLU A 97 -5.17 -7.24 8.89
C GLU A 97 -4.98 -8.54 8.11
N GLY A 98 -6.03 -9.37 8.00
CA GLY A 98 -6.01 -10.56 7.15
C GLY A 98 -5.69 -10.24 5.69
N ARG A 99 -6.38 -9.24 5.11
CA ARG A 99 -6.13 -8.80 3.73
C ARG A 99 -4.72 -8.25 3.55
N VAL A 100 -4.23 -7.45 4.49
CA VAL A 100 -2.86 -6.90 4.47
C VAL A 100 -1.82 -8.02 4.48
N ASN A 101 -1.98 -9.01 5.36
CA ASN A 101 -1.07 -10.15 5.44
C ASN A 101 -1.06 -10.96 4.13
N THR A 102 -2.22 -11.19 3.51
CA THR A 102 -2.29 -11.84 2.18
C THR A 102 -1.58 -11.02 1.11
N THR A 103 -1.84 -9.71 1.02
CA THR A 103 -1.18 -8.85 0.03
C THR A 103 0.32 -8.78 0.21
N GLN A 104 0.81 -8.85 1.45
CA GLN A 104 2.24 -8.88 1.75
C GLN A 104 2.89 -10.18 1.29
N ALA A 105 2.22 -11.32 1.46
CA ALA A 105 2.70 -12.61 0.96
C ALA A 105 2.74 -12.64 -0.58
N ASP A 106 1.69 -12.14 -1.24
CA ASP A 106 1.61 -12.05 -2.70
C ASP A 106 2.72 -11.14 -3.25
N LEU A 107 2.96 -9.99 -2.62
CA LEU A 107 4.02 -9.08 -3.01
C LEU A 107 5.41 -9.73 -2.90
N ALA A 108 5.67 -10.46 -1.82
CA ALA A 108 6.93 -11.19 -1.66
C ALA A 108 7.12 -12.25 -2.77
N HIS A 109 6.04 -12.92 -3.17
CA HIS A 109 6.08 -13.88 -4.29
C HIS A 109 6.39 -13.20 -5.63
N VAL A 110 5.73 -12.07 -5.91
CA VAL A 110 5.98 -11.27 -7.12
C VAL A 110 7.44 -10.79 -7.14
N GLN A 111 7.95 -10.22 -6.05
CA GLN A 111 9.34 -9.75 -5.94
C GLN A 111 10.36 -10.87 -6.20
N ASN A 112 10.15 -12.06 -5.62
CA ASN A 112 11.04 -13.20 -5.84
C ASN A 112 10.99 -13.69 -7.30
N THR A 113 9.81 -13.66 -7.93
CA THR A 113 9.64 -13.99 -9.34
C THR A 113 10.35 -12.98 -10.24
N THR A 114 10.22 -11.69 -9.95
CA THR A 114 10.94 -10.63 -10.68
C THR A 114 12.46 -10.77 -10.53
N ALA A 115 12.95 -11.10 -9.34
CA ALA A 115 14.37 -11.35 -9.12
C ALA A 115 14.88 -12.53 -9.97
N ARG A 116 14.15 -13.65 -9.98
CA ARG A 116 14.48 -14.81 -10.82
C ARG A 116 14.42 -14.51 -12.31
N GLN A 117 13.43 -13.70 -12.76
CA GLN A 117 13.36 -13.25 -14.14
C GLN A 117 14.55 -12.38 -14.52
N GLY A 118 14.97 -11.47 -13.64
CA GLY A 118 16.16 -10.64 -13.85
C GLY A 118 17.43 -11.48 -13.99
N GLU A 119 17.61 -12.49 -13.13
CA GLU A 119 18.74 -13.42 -13.20
C GLU A 119 18.72 -14.25 -14.50
N LEU A 120 17.56 -14.79 -14.88
CA LEU A 120 17.42 -15.57 -16.12
C LEU A 120 17.65 -14.70 -17.36
N ALA A 121 17.14 -13.47 -17.38
CA ALA A 121 17.37 -12.52 -18.46
C ALA A 121 18.85 -12.14 -18.56
N GLY A 122 19.52 -11.94 -17.42
CA GLY A 122 20.97 -11.69 -17.36
C GLY A 122 21.77 -12.88 -17.89
N LYS A 123 21.40 -14.10 -17.49
CA LYS A 123 22.05 -15.33 -17.96
C LYS A 123 21.84 -15.56 -19.45
N LEU A 124 20.60 -15.43 -19.94
CA LEU A 124 20.29 -15.54 -21.36
C LEU A 124 21.07 -14.51 -22.18
N LYS A 125 21.17 -13.27 -21.68
CA LYS A 125 21.98 -12.21 -22.30
C LYS A 125 23.46 -12.59 -22.35
N SER A 126 24.02 -13.09 -21.25
CA SER A 126 25.41 -13.54 -21.18
C SER A 126 25.70 -14.71 -22.13
N ASP A 127 24.86 -15.74 -22.09
CA ASP A 127 24.99 -16.93 -22.95
C ASP A 127 24.89 -16.53 -24.43
N LEU A 128 24.00 -15.61 -24.76
CA LEU A 128 23.85 -15.06 -26.11
C LEU A 128 25.10 -14.26 -26.56
N CYS A 129 25.68 -13.44 -25.69
CA CYS A 129 26.91 -12.70 -26.00
C CYS A 129 28.15 -13.63 -26.08
N GLN A 130 28.19 -14.72 -25.30
CA GLN A 130 29.28 -15.71 -25.35
C GLN A 130 29.17 -16.64 -26.57
N ALA A 131 27.96 -17.07 -26.91
CA ALA A 131 27.70 -17.94 -28.06
C ALA A 131 27.89 -17.21 -29.39
N THR A 132 27.75 -15.88 -29.41
CA THR A 132 27.87 -15.08 -30.64
C THR A 132 28.58 -13.74 -30.37
N PRO A 133 29.92 -13.70 -30.49
CA PRO A 133 30.70 -12.46 -30.44
C PRO A 133 30.35 -11.45 -31.55
N LYS A 134 29.45 -11.80 -32.47
CA LYS A 134 29.07 -11.03 -33.66
C LYS A 134 27.55 -10.99 -33.85
N LEU A 135 26.79 -10.79 -32.78
CA LEU A 135 25.38 -10.40 -32.92
C LEU A 135 25.36 -9.04 -33.58
N GLY A 136 25.05 -9.01 -34.85
CA GLY A 136 25.01 -7.80 -35.64
C GLY A 136 24.31 -8.04 -36.95
N ARG A 137 24.13 -6.98 -37.71
CA ARG A 137 23.44 -7.04 -39.00
C ARG A 137 24.36 -6.49 -40.08
N ILE A 138 24.55 -7.28 -41.13
CA ILE A 138 25.13 -6.77 -42.37
C ILE A 138 24.05 -5.99 -43.15
N PHE A 139 24.44 -4.90 -43.77
CA PHE A 139 23.57 -4.15 -44.69
C PHE A 139 24.39 -3.56 -45.82
N HIS A 140 23.70 -3.35 -46.95
CA HIS A 140 24.27 -2.75 -48.14
C HIS A 140 24.15 -1.23 -48.08
N GLN A 141 25.27 -0.51 -48.20
CA GLN A 141 25.32 0.94 -48.22
C GLN A 141 25.73 1.41 -49.61
N LYS A 142 24.82 2.12 -50.29
CA LYS A 142 25.05 2.77 -51.59
C LYS A 142 25.21 4.28 -51.42
N HIS A 143 25.70 4.96 -52.44
CA HIS A 143 25.78 6.42 -52.44
C HIS A 143 24.41 7.06 -52.69
N SER A 144 24.22 8.31 -52.25
CA SER A 144 22.95 9.04 -52.40
C SER A 144 22.54 9.25 -53.86
N THR A 145 23.53 9.31 -54.76
CA THR A 145 23.35 9.53 -56.20
C THR A 145 23.42 8.26 -57.05
N GLY A 146 23.52 7.06 -56.45
CA GLY A 146 23.54 5.79 -57.19
C GLY A 146 24.47 4.73 -56.60
N HIS A 147 24.71 3.68 -57.38
CA HIS A 147 25.61 2.56 -57.06
C HIS A 147 27.04 2.84 -57.55
N HIS A 148 28.02 2.15 -56.98
CA HIS A 148 29.40 2.11 -57.44
C HIS A 148 30.06 3.48 -57.42
N LYS A 149 30.03 4.15 -56.25
CA LYS A 149 30.55 5.51 -56.08
C LYS A 149 31.57 5.69 -54.96
N TYR A 150 31.81 4.67 -54.13
CA TYR A 150 32.79 4.76 -53.06
C TYR A 150 34.13 4.16 -53.48
N ASP A 151 35.22 4.87 -53.18
CA ASP A 151 36.51 4.25 -52.93
C ASP A 151 36.51 3.52 -51.56
N LEU A 152 37.57 2.77 -51.25
CA LEU A 152 37.64 2.00 -49.99
C LEU A 152 37.57 2.90 -48.74
N LYS A 153 38.13 4.12 -48.80
CA LYS A 153 38.16 5.05 -47.67
C LYS A 153 36.79 5.70 -47.46
N GLU A 154 36.13 6.09 -48.53
CA GLU A 154 34.75 6.59 -48.53
C GLU A 154 33.78 5.52 -48.06
N ALA A 155 33.97 4.26 -48.47
CA ALA A 155 33.16 3.14 -48.00
C ALA A 155 33.29 2.92 -46.47
N LYS A 156 34.52 3.01 -45.94
CA LYS A 156 34.76 2.99 -44.49
C LYS A 156 34.04 4.14 -43.79
N HIS A 157 34.13 5.34 -44.35
CA HIS A 157 33.48 6.53 -43.78
C HIS A 157 31.94 6.40 -43.80
N ALA A 158 31.36 5.97 -44.92
CA ALA A 158 29.92 5.79 -45.07
C ALA A 158 29.34 4.77 -44.08
N CYS A 159 30.06 3.68 -43.79
CA CYS A 159 29.66 2.76 -42.71
C CYS A 159 29.76 3.42 -41.33
N ALA A 160 30.84 4.16 -41.06
CA ALA A 160 31.05 4.83 -39.78
C ALA A 160 29.96 5.87 -39.46
N GLU A 161 29.51 6.64 -40.46
CA GLU A 161 28.36 7.57 -40.33
C GLU A 161 27.05 6.88 -39.92
N LYS A 162 26.97 5.56 -40.11
CA LYS A 162 25.85 4.72 -39.70
C LYS A 162 26.14 3.91 -38.44
N ASN A 163 27.14 4.29 -37.63
CA ASN A 163 27.58 3.54 -36.45
C ASN A 163 27.84 2.07 -36.79
N ALA A 164 28.54 1.83 -37.89
CA ALA A 164 28.89 0.51 -38.39
C ALA A 164 30.34 0.51 -38.90
N THR A 165 30.92 -0.68 -39.04
CA THR A 165 32.22 -0.87 -39.69
C THR A 165 32.02 -1.53 -41.03
N LEU A 166 33.04 -1.55 -41.91
CA LEU A 166 32.99 -2.46 -43.05
C LEU A 166 32.84 -3.90 -42.54
N ALA A 167 32.01 -4.68 -43.22
CA ALA A 167 31.80 -6.08 -42.90
C ALA A 167 33.03 -6.90 -43.31
N SER A 168 33.34 -7.91 -42.51
CA SER A 168 34.29 -8.96 -42.88
C SER A 168 33.68 -9.92 -43.88
N TYR A 169 34.54 -10.63 -44.63
CA TYR A 169 34.09 -11.70 -45.52
C TYR A 169 33.24 -12.74 -44.78
N HIS A 170 33.63 -13.11 -43.55
CA HIS A 170 32.88 -14.07 -42.74
C HIS A 170 31.44 -13.61 -42.46
N GLN A 171 31.26 -12.34 -42.10
CA GLN A 171 29.92 -11.78 -41.84
C GLN A 171 29.07 -11.72 -43.12
N LEU A 172 29.69 -11.42 -44.27
CA LEU A 172 29.01 -11.51 -45.56
C LEU A 172 28.63 -12.95 -45.91
N TYR A 173 29.51 -13.91 -45.59
CA TYR A 173 29.28 -15.33 -45.83
C TYR A 173 28.14 -15.89 -45.00
N GLU A 174 28.09 -15.57 -43.70
CA GLU A 174 26.97 -15.96 -42.83
C GLU A 174 25.64 -15.40 -43.37
N ALA A 175 25.61 -14.11 -43.70
CA ALA A 175 24.40 -13.50 -44.26
C ALA A 175 23.99 -14.09 -45.62
N TRP A 176 24.96 -14.43 -46.46
CA TRP A 176 24.69 -15.14 -47.71
C TRP A 176 24.13 -16.54 -47.46
N GLN A 177 24.65 -17.30 -46.49
CA GLN A 177 24.09 -18.59 -46.08
C GLN A 177 22.62 -18.46 -45.64
N ASP A 178 22.32 -17.36 -44.93
CA ASP A 178 20.97 -16.99 -44.49
C ASP A 178 20.07 -16.42 -45.60
N GLY A 179 20.56 -16.31 -46.83
CA GLY A 179 19.77 -15.97 -48.02
C GLY A 179 19.98 -14.56 -48.58
N LEU A 180 20.99 -13.81 -48.14
CA LEU A 180 21.35 -12.51 -48.72
C LEU A 180 21.74 -12.67 -50.20
N ASP A 181 21.04 -11.96 -51.10
CA ASP A 181 21.26 -11.96 -52.55
C ASP A 181 21.18 -10.52 -53.09
N VAL A 182 22.33 -9.90 -53.38
CA VAL A 182 22.42 -8.50 -53.82
C VAL A 182 23.38 -8.37 -54.98
N CYS A 183 22.88 -7.86 -56.09
CA CYS A 183 23.65 -7.69 -57.32
C CYS A 183 24.44 -6.37 -57.38
N ALA A 184 25.33 -6.14 -56.42
CA ALA A 184 26.15 -4.94 -56.41
C ALA A 184 27.49 -5.21 -55.73
N CYS A 185 28.56 -4.94 -56.47
CA CYS A 185 29.91 -4.96 -55.93
C CYS A 185 30.05 -3.95 -54.81
N ALA A 186 30.48 -4.43 -53.64
CA ALA A 186 30.68 -3.60 -52.46
C ALA A 186 31.94 -3.99 -51.70
N TRP A 187 32.59 -2.98 -51.10
CA TRP A 187 33.81 -3.13 -50.33
C TRP A 187 33.58 -3.89 -49.02
N LEU A 188 34.56 -4.73 -48.67
CA LEU A 188 34.69 -5.43 -47.40
C LEU A 188 35.88 -4.89 -46.59
N SER A 189 35.95 -5.27 -45.32
CA SER A 189 36.99 -4.81 -44.39
C SER A 189 38.42 -5.21 -44.81
N ASP A 190 38.56 -6.29 -45.58
CA ASP A 190 39.82 -6.78 -46.14
C ASP A 190 40.27 -5.99 -47.39
N GLY A 191 39.49 -5.00 -47.82
CA GLY A 191 39.79 -4.19 -49.00
C GLY A 191 39.42 -4.85 -50.33
N THR A 192 38.74 -6.00 -50.31
CA THR A 192 38.20 -6.62 -51.53
C THR A 192 36.78 -6.12 -51.81
N ALA A 193 36.37 -6.19 -53.07
CA ALA A 193 34.99 -5.91 -53.47
C ALA A 193 34.30 -7.20 -53.90
N ARG A 194 33.13 -7.51 -53.31
CA ARG A 194 32.39 -8.75 -53.56
C ARG A 194 30.88 -8.51 -53.53
N TYR A 195 30.12 -9.39 -54.19
CA TYR A 195 28.66 -9.41 -54.09
C TYR A 195 28.13 -10.83 -53.86
N PRO A 196 27.17 -11.02 -52.93
CA PRO A 196 26.56 -12.32 -52.68
C PRO A 196 25.44 -12.62 -53.70
N SER A 197 25.45 -13.81 -54.29
CA SER A 197 24.43 -14.27 -55.23
C SER A 197 23.83 -15.61 -54.77
N ARG A 198 22.51 -15.66 -54.59
CA ARG A 198 21.76 -16.91 -54.31
C ARG A 198 21.13 -17.51 -55.55
N THR A 199 21.09 -16.74 -56.64
CA THR A 199 20.46 -17.14 -57.90
C THR A 199 21.36 -16.76 -59.08
N ALA A 200 21.73 -17.76 -59.89
CA ALA A 200 22.44 -17.51 -61.14
C ALA A 200 21.54 -16.69 -62.09
N ARG A 201 22.00 -15.52 -62.52
CA ARG A 201 21.21 -14.62 -63.36
C ARG A 201 22.08 -13.85 -64.34
N SER A 202 21.56 -13.67 -65.55
CA SER A 202 22.15 -12.80 -66.58
C SER A 202 22.43 -11.42 -65.99
N GLY A 203 23.66 -10.92 -66.17
CA GLY A 203 24.11 -9.63 -65.65
C GLY A 203 24.56 -9.61 -64.19
N CYS A 204 24.42 -10.72 -63.43
CA CYS A 204 24.85 -10.80 -62.02
C CYS A 204 25.59 -12.09 -61.66
N GLY A 205 26.46 -12.52 -62.57
CA GLY A 205 27.15 -13.79 -62.42
C GLY A 205 26.26 -15.00 -62.70
N ASN A 206 26.88 -16.07 -63.19
CA ASN A 206 26.19 -17.29 -63.60
C ASN A 206 26.31 -18.42 -62.55
N LYS A 207 26.57 -18.07 -61.29
CA LYS A 207 26.77 -19.02 -60.19
C LYS A 207 26.17 -18.51 -58.88
N VAL A 208 25.86 -19.46 -58.00
CA VAL A 208 25.44 -19.22 -56.61
C VAL A 208 26.70 -19.21 -55.75
N ASP A 209 27.18 -18.01 -55.42
CA ASP A 209 28.45 -17.81 -54.72
C ASP A 209 28.56 -16.36 -54.19
N ILE A 210 29.61 -16.07 -53.42
CA ILE A 210 30.07 -14.71 -53.14
C ILE A 210 31.11 -14.35 -54.20
N ILE A 211 30.67 -13.58 -55.18
CA ILE A 211 31.43 -13.33 -56.41
C ILE A 211 32.36 -12.14 -56.21
N ASN A 212 33.64 -12.34 -56.51
CA ASN A 212 34.66 -11.30 -56.46
C ASN A 212 34.53 -10.35 -57.65
N CYS A 213 34.63 -9.05 -57.39
CA CYS A 213 34.56 -7.99 -58.40
C CYS A 213 35.92 -7.61 -58.98
N GLY A 214 37.01 -8.25 -58.55
CA GLY A 214 38.37 -7.91 -58.97
C GLY A 214 38.76 -6.51 -58.53
N ASP A 215 39.58 -5.85 -59.34
CA ASP A 215 40.12 -4.51 -59.06
C ASP A 215 39.21 -3.37 -59.57
N HIS A 216 37.94 -3.69 -59.87
CA HIS A 216 36.99 -2.69 -60.35
C HIS A 216 36.63 -1.73 -59.22
N THR A 217 36.79 -0.43 -59.48
CA THR A 217 36.37 0.67 -58.61
C THR A 217 35.66 1.72 -59.48
N PRO A 218 34.66 2.45 -58.96
CA PRO A 218 34.22 2.49 -57.56
C PRO A 218 33.19 1.41 -57.23
N ASN A 219 32.93 1.18 -55.93
CA ASN A 219 31.98 0.16 -55.44
C ASN A 219 31.02 0.73 -54.40
N ASP A 220 30.03 -0.06 -54.00
CA ASP A 220 29.23 0.21 -52.80
C ASP A 220 29.97 -0.25 -51.53
N ALA A 221 29.32 -0.29 -50.37
CA ALA A 221 29.93 -0.71 -49.11
C ALA A 221 29.07 -1.76 -48.38
N TRP A 222 29.69 -2.86 -47.95
CA TRP A 222 29.08 -3.79 -47.02
C TRP A 222 29.38 -3.32 -45.60
N CYS A 223 28.36 -2.93 -44.85
CA CYS A 223 28.51 -2.45 -43.49
C CYS A 223 27.99 -3.49 -42.50
N PHE A 224 28.68 -3.65 -41.38
CA PHE A 224 28.26 -4.48 -40.26
C PHE A 224 28.03 -3.61 -39.03
N ARG A 225 26.82 -3.68 -38.47
CA ARG A 225 26.49 -3.03 -37.21
C ARG A 225 26.38 -4.07 -36.12
N GLU A 226 27.21 -3.94 -35.10
CA GLU A 226 27.13 -4.72 -33.87
C GLU A 226 25.83 -4.39 -33.10
N MET A 227 25.24 -5.40 -32.46
CA MET A 227 24.14 -5.18 -31.53
C MET A 227 24.67 -4.49 -30.29
N THR A 228 24.12 -3.30 -30.00
CA THR A 228 24.47 -2.48 -28.83
C THR A 228 24.06 -3.12 -27.49
N SER A 229 23.41 -4.28 -27.49
CA SER A 229 22.92 -4.93 -26.28
C SER A 229 24.01 -5.70 -25.52
N CYS A 230 25.16 -6.03 -26.13
CA CYS A 230 26.27 -6.72 -25.46
C CYS A 230 27.37 -5.78 -24.92
N GLY A 231 27.12 -4.45 -24.90
CA GLY A 231 28.02 -3.43 -24.34
C GLY A 231 27.56 -2.89 -23.00
#